data_AF-A0AAW6FQV8-F1
#
_entry.id   AF-A0AAW6FQV8-F1
#
_cell.length_a   1.000
_cell.length_b   1.000
_cell.length_c   1.000
_cell.angle_alpha   90.00
_cell.angle_beta   90.00
_cell.angle_gamma   90.00
#
_symmetry.space_group_name_H-M   'P 1'
#
loop_
_entity.id
_entity.type
_entity.pdbx_description
1 polymer ?
#
loop_
_entity_poly.entity_id
_entity_poly.type
_entity_poly.pdbx_seq_one_letter_code
_entity_poly.pdbx_strand_id
1 'polypeptide(L)' 'MKVNGMTVIGNKFAYDGCHKIYVIESAQDEKEALHYGYKIYPIERLENIYIMSCPLRFIENWKLDKVYAAQCEEAIFCVS' A
#
# COMPACT_ATOMS: atom_id res chain seq x y z
N MET A 1 -4.09 9.08 -6.67
CA MET A 1 -4.42 7.89 -7.49
C MET A 1 -5.62 7.15 -6.91
N LYS A 2 -6.26 6.27 -7.68
CA LYS A 2 -7.29 5.35 -7.18
C LYS A 2 -6.87 3.89 -7.32
N VAL A 3 -7.28 3.07 -6.37
CA VAL A 3 -7.12 1.60 -6.35
C VAL A 3 -8.50 1.00 -6.15
N ASN A 4 -8.96 0.14 -7.07
CA ASN A 4 -10.31 -0.43 -7.06
C ASN A 4 -11.42 0.64 -6.89
N GLY A 5 -11.25 1.78 -7.55
CA GLY A 5 -12.16 2.93 -7.47
C GLY A 5 -12.07 3.75 -6.18
N MET A 6 -11.35 3.28 -5.17
CA MET A 6 -11.13 3.97 -3.90
C MET A 6 -9.98 4.98 -4.02
N THR A 7 -10.19 6.19 -3.49
CA THR A 7 -9.15 7.22 -3.47
C THR A 7 -8.13 6.90 -2.39
N VAL A 8 -6.87 6.80 -2.77
CA VAL A 8 -5.77 6.60 -1.82
C VAL A 8 -5.46 7.93 -1.12
N ILE A 9 -5.55 7.94 0.21
CA ILE A 9 -5.26 9.11 1.04
C ILE A 9 -3.88 8.97 1.67
N GLY A 10 -2.85 9.42 0.95
CA GLY A 10 -1.46 9.33 1.39
C GLY A 10 -0.50 9.57 0.23
N ASN A 11 0.75 9.91 0.55
CA ASN A 11 1.83 10.10 -0.44
C ASN A 11 2.96 9.07 -0.34
N LYS A 12 2.83 8.11 0.59
CA LYS A 12 3.80 7.04 0.81
C LYS A 12 3.09 5.73 1.14
N PHE A 13 3.83 4.63 1.06
CA PHE A 13 3.40 3.33 1.55
C PHE A 13 4.57 2.54 2.16
N ALA A 14 4.26 1.66 3.09
CA ALA A 14 5.16 0.69 3.67
C ALA A 14 5.08 -0.65 2.92
N TYR A 15 6.22 -1.28 2.69
CA TYR A 15 6.34 -2.56 2.00
C TYR A 15 7.28 -3.52 2.75
N ASP A 16 6.84 -4.76 2.94
CA ASP A 16 7.61 -5.80 3.63
C ASP A 16 8.70 -6.44 2.77
N GLY A 17 8.71 -6.15 1.46
CA GLY A 17 9.62 -6.78 0.51
C GLY A 17 9.02 -7.95 -0.27
N CYS A 18 7.76 -8.33 -0.01
CA CYS A 18 7.11 -9.43 -0.71
C CYS A 18 5.66 -9.16 -1.13
N HIS A 19 4.75 -8.91 -0.19
CA HIS A 19 3.30 -8.89 -0.48
C HIS A 19 2.46 -8.03 0.47
N LYS A 20 3.03 -7.52 1.57
CA LYS A 20 2.31 -6.62 2.49
C LYS A 20 2.57 -5.19 2.10
N ILE A 21 1.53 -4.51 1.64
CA ILE A 21 1.59 -3.12 1.18
C ILE A 21 0.59 -2.30 2.00
N TYR A 22 1.11 -1.33 2.75
CA TYR A 22 0.30 -0.47 3.62
C TYR A 22 0.43 1.00 3.22
N VAL A 23 -0.68 1.64 2.85
CA VAL A 23 -0.75 3.09 2.63
C VAL A 23 -0.51 3.81 3.95
N ILE A 24 0.37 4.82 3.92
CA ILE A 24 0.69 5.69 5.05
C ILE A 24 -0.17 6.94 4.93
N GLU A 25 -1.02 7.17 5.92
CA GLU A 25 -1.96 8.31 5.94
C GLU A 25 -1.51 9.39 6.94
N SER A 26 -0.56 9.09 7.82
CA SER A 26 -0.05 9.99 8.85
C SER A 26 1.44 9.77 9.18
N ALA A 27 2.06 10.75 9.84
CA ALA A 27 3.44 10.64 10.31
C ALA A 27 3.63 9.56 11.39
N GLN A 28 2.58 9.22 12.13
CA GLN A 28 2.62 8.14 13.12
C GLN A 28 2.68 6.77 12.44
N ASP A 29 1.90 6.56 11.37
CA ASP A 29 1.95 5.33 10.57
C ASP A 29 3.36 5.10 9.99
N GLU A 30 3.99 6.16 9.48
CA GLU A 30 5.37 6.09 8.95
C GLU A 30 6.37 5.69 10.04
N LYS A 31 6.26 6.30 11.22
CA LYS A 31 7.14 6.00 12.36
C LYS A 31 7.01 4.55 12.82
N GLU A 32 5.78 4.04 12.91
CA GLU A 32 5.52 2.65 13.29
C GLU A 32 6.00 1.68 12.22
N ALA A 33 5.69 1.92 10.95
CA ALA A 33 6.16 1.09 9.84
C ALA A 33 7.68 0.95 9.82
N LEU A 34 8.42 2.06 10.02
CA LEU A 34 9.87 2.04 10.16
C LEU A 34 10.33 1.27 11.40
N HIS A 35 9.65 1.44 12.55
CA HIS A 35 9.95 0.70 13.77
C HIS A 35 9.80 -0.82 13.58
N TYR A 36 8.79 -1.27 12.82
CA TYR A 36 8.57 -2.67 12.47
C TYR A 36 9.42 -3.16 11.27
N GLY A 37 10.30 -2.33 10.72
CA GLY A 37 11.26 -2.72 9.69
C GLY A 37 10.73 -2.72 8.26
N TYR A 38 9.59 -2.09 7.99
CA TYR A 38 9.09 -1.92 6.63
C TYR A 38 9.92 -0.89 5.86
N LYS A 39 10.01 -1.09 4.54
CA LYS A 39 10.60 -0.09 3.64
C LYS A 39 9.53 0.88 3.19
N ILE A 40 9.84 2.17 3.24
CA ILE A 40 8.91 3.23 2.82
C ILE A 40 9.21 3.65 1.39
N TYR A 41 8.17 3.68 0.56
CA TYR A 41 8.24 4.09 -0.84
C TYR A 41 7.23 5.21 -1.12
N PRO A 42 7.51 6.09 -2.10
CA PRO A 42 6.58 7.14 -2.51
C PRO A 42 5.41 6.51 -3.30
N ILE A 43 4.20 7.09 -3.20
CA ILE A 43 2.95 6.48 -3.68
C ILE A 43 2.94 6.22 -5.19
N GLU A 44 3.73 6.97 -5.96
CA GLU A 44 3.89 6.81 -7.40
C GLU A 44 4.51 5.46 -7.78
N ARG A 45 5.17 4.78 -6.84
CA ARG A 45 5.73 3.43 -7.04
C ARG A 45 4.77 2.30 -6.68
N LEU A 46 3.58 2.60 -6.16
CA LEU A 46 2.66 1.62 -5.59
C LEU A 46 2.26 0.55 -6.62
N GLU A 47 1.83 0.96 -7.81
CA GLU A 47 1.42 0.06 -8.89
C GLU A 47 2.56 -0.86 -9.32
N ASN A 48 3.75 -0.30 -9.54
CA ASN A 48 4.92 -1.08 -9.92
C ASN A 48 5.32 -2.11 -8.85
N ILE A 49 5.33 -1.72 -7.57
CA ILE A 49 5.63 -2.66 -6.48
C ILE A 49 4.56 -3.75 -6.40
N TYR A 50 3.28 -3.38 -6.47
CA TYR A 50 2.18 -4.35 -6.46
C TYR A 50 2.33 -5.38 -7.59
N ILE A 51 2.61 -4.96 -8.83
CA ILE A 51 2.78 -5.89 -9.96
C ILE A 51 3.98 -6.84 -9.75
N MET A 52 5.05 -6.37 -9.12
CA MET A 52 6.25 -7.18 -8.84
C MET A 52 6.12 -8.05 -7.57
N SER A 53 5.14 -7.78 -6.71
CA SER A 53 4.87 -8.55 -5.51
C SER A 53 4.27 -9.92 -5.84
N CYS A 54 4.42 -10.88 -4.93
CA CYS A 54 3.88 -12.22 -5.15
C CYS A 54 2.33 -12.21 -5.16
N PRO A 55 1.66 -13.29 -5.62
CA PRO A 55 0.19 -13.33 -5.72
C PRO A 55 -0.56 -13.14 -4.40
N LEU A 56 0.10 -13.29 -3.25
CA LEU A 56 -0.49 -13.06 -1.92
C LEU A 56 -0.56 -11.58 -1.53
N ARG A 57 -0.25 -10.68 -2.48
CA ARG A 57 -0.26 -9.23 -2.29
C ARG A 57 -1.65 -8.70 -1.95
N PHE A 58 -1.66 -7.70 -1.09
CA PHE A 58 -2.83 -6.92 -0.74
C PHE A 58 -2.42 -5.45 -0.55
N ILE A 59 -3.40 -4.55 -0.56
CA ILE A 59 -3.19 -3.13 -0.29
C ILE A 59 -4.20 -2.70 0.76
N GLU A 60 -3.72 -2.32 1.93
CA GLU A 60 -4.53 -1.78 3.03
C GLU A 60 -3.91 -0.46 3.52
N ASN A 61 -4.55 0.24 4.44
CA ASN A 61 -3.83 1.27 5.20
C ASN A 61 -3.18 0.68 6.45
N TRP A 62 -2.23 1.40 7.03
CA TRP A 62 -1.51 0.94 8.22
C TRP A 62 -2.42 0.61 9.42
N LYS A 63 -3.55 1.32 9.54
CA LYS A 63 -4.53 1.14 10.63
C LYS A 63 -5.45 -0.06 10.45
N LEU A 64 -5.40 -0.73 9.28
CA LEU A 64 -6.22 -1.89 8.94
C LEU A 64 -7.74 -1.59 8.95
N ASP A 65 -8.14 -0.33 8.77
CA ASP A 65 -9.55 0.09 8.68
C ASP A 65 -10.00 0.38 7.24
N LYS A 66 -9.05 0.37 6.28
CA LYS A 66 -9.31 0.49 4.84
C LYS A 66 -8.60 -0.60 4.07
N VAL A 67 -9.38 -1.32 3.27
CA VAL A 67 -8.90 -2.31 2.31
C VAL A 67 -9.07 -1.75 0.91
N TYR A 68 -7.96 -1.52 0.20
CA TYR A 68 -7.95 -1.04 -1.18
C TYR A 68 -7.95 -2.21 -2.18
N ALA A 69 -7.27 -3.30 -1.82
CA ALA A 69 -7.30 -4.57 -2.55
C ALA A 69 -7.06 -5.71 -1.54
N ALA A 70 -7.99 -6.65 -1.44
CA ALA A 70 -7.86 -7.77 -0.52
C ALA A 70 -6.76 -8.76 -0.97
N GLN A 71 -6.33 -9.62 -0.06
CA GLN A 71 -5.41 -10.70 -0.42
C GLN A 71 -6.03 -11.61 -1.49
N CYS A 72 -5.25 -11.96 -2.51
CA CYS A 72 -5.67 -12.72 -3.69
C CYS A 72 -6.67 -11.99 -4.62
N GLU A 73 -6.95 -10.70 -4.38
CA GLU A 73 -7.72 -9.85 -5.27
C GLU A 73 -6.79 -9.07 -6.22
N GLU A 74 -7.18 -8.92 -7.48
CA GLU A 74 -6.50 -8.00 -8.39
C GLU A 74 -6.85 -6.54 -8.08
N ALA A 75 -5.84 -5.70 -8.04
CA ALA A 75 -5.98 -4.26 -7.89
C ALA A 75 -5.96 -3.58 -9.26
N ILE A 76 -6.98 -2.76 -9.52
CA ILE A 76 -7.09 -1.89 -10.69
C ILE A 76 -6.63 -0.49 -10.29
N PHE A 77 -5.59 0.00 -10.96
CA PHE A 77 -5.03 1.34 -10.74
C PHE A 77 -5.58 2.32 -11.77
N CYS A 78 -6.05 3.47 -11.28
CA CYS A 78 -6.41 4.61 -12.14
C CYS A 78 -5.59 5.83 -11.73
N VAL A 79 -4.77 6.32 -12.66
CA VAL A 79 -4.19 7.67 -12.59
C VAL A 79 -5.26 8.66 -13.00
N SER A 80 -5.71 9.44 -12.01
CA SER A 80 -6.63 10.57 -12.15
C SER A 80 -5.88 11.83 -12.57
#